data_AF-A0A7W8TR08-F1
#
_entry.id   AF-A0A7W8TR08-F1
#
_cell.length_a   1.000
_cell.length_b   1.000
_cell.length_c   1.000
_cell.angle_alpha   90.00
_cell.angle_beta   90.00
_cell.angle_gamma   90.00
#
_symmetry.space_group_name_H-M   'P 1'
#
loop_
_entity.id
_entity.type
_entity.pdbx_description
1 polymer ?
#
loop_
_entity_poly.entity_id
_entity_poly.type
_entity_poly.pdbx_seq_one_letter_code
_entity_poly.pdbx_strand_id
1 'polypeptide(L)'
;MTFSAETHPAPVVLESIATTASTETLTQTVIAFAIFDGLLDAVEWANDGIAADEPACMWLSTLRWVRALDGSVPAGAPEPPTRWTDAHFTAVARALTPEQRTAVSEHPDTVSLRNPEMSIPSRPFGIRRGPEANYANDDAAQLALRSFVLALLPDGDGSLMTRLARDAAALTHGAEASYQYAQGVGVWANKSFWPEVHGQAASEAGDIPLELGSSLTQATAALKNLRDPSGVVVPKNDATLAALHAFAQELAARWVRATT
;
A
#
# COMPACT_ATOMS: atom_id res chain seq x y z
N MET A 1 29.27 9.35 -5.53
CA MET A 1 29.30 8.78 -4.16
C MET A 1 28.83 7.35 -4.28
N THR A 2 29.71 6.40 -3.98
CA THR A 2 29.45 4.95 -4.06
C THR A 2 28.75 4.49 -2.79
N PHE A 3 27.50 4.06 -2.90
CA PHE A 3 26.81 3.34 -1.83
C PHE A 3 27.11 1.85 -1.95
N SER A 4 27.68 1.27 -0.88
CA SER A 4 28.08 -0.14 -0.83
C SER A 4 26.85 -1.02 -0.64
N ALA A 5 26.72 -2.04 -1.50
CA ALA A 5 25.61 -2.98 -1.57
C ALA A 5 25.77 -4.20 -0.61
N GLU A 6 26.21 -3.98 0.63
CA GLU A 6 26.41 -5.08 1.58
C GLU A 6 25.41 -5.05 2.74
N THR A 7 24.64 -6.15 2.82
CA THR A 7 23.82 -6.66 3.93
C THR A 7 22.42 -6.03 4.12
N HIS A 8 21.44 -6.65 3.45
CA HIS A 8 20.00 -6.40 3.56
C HIS A 8 19.31 -7.44 4.45
N PRO A 9 18.69 -7.01 5.55
CA PRO A 9 17.72 -7.89 6.21
C PRO A 9 16.51 -7.13 6.77
N ALA A 10 15.25 -7.11 6.26
CA ALA A 10 13.99 -6.55 6.87
C ALA A 10 13.39 -7.47 7.98
N PRO A 11 12.97 -7.09 9.24
CA PRO A 11 11.51 -6.88 9.58
C PRO A 11 11.06 -6.34 11.00
N VAL A 12 9.85 -5.75 11.10
CA VAL A 12 8.94 -5.80 12.30
C VAL A 12 7.44 -5.67 11.89
N VAL A 13 7.12 -5.02 10.77
CA VAL A 13 5.74 -4.64 10.39
C VAL A 13 4.81 -5.81 10.14
N LEU A 14 5.34 -6.84 9.48
CA LEU A 14 4.53 -7.94 8.95
C LEU A 14 4.31 -9.05 9.96
N GLU A 15 4.83 -8.92 11.18
CA GLU A 15 4.50 -9.82 12.28
C GLU A 15 3.37 -9.21 13.11
N SER A 16 3.41 -7.91 13.44
CA SER A 16 2.35 -7.26 14.22
C SER A 16 1.03 -7.10 13.45
N ILE A 17 1.10 -6.86 12.13
CA ILE A 17 -0.07 -6.80 11.25
C ILE A 17 -0.79 -8.14 11.16
N ALA A 18 -0.12 -9.23 11.53
CA ALA A 18 -0.28 -10.53 10.93
C ALA A 18 -0.65 -11.56 12.00
N THR A 19 0.07 -11.61 13.12
CA THR A 19 -0.26 -12.47 14.27
C THR A 19 -1.46 -11.97 15.09
N THR A 20 -1.99 -10.80 14.73
CA THR A 20 -3.15 -10.13 15.35
C THR A 20 -4.13 -9.57 14.31
N ALA A 21 -3.96 -9.90 13.03
CA ALA A 21 -4.72 -9.29 11.92
C ALA A 21 -6.21 -9.59 12.04
N SER A 22 -7.02 -8.55 12.24
CA SER A 22 -8.39 -8.62 11.77
C SER A 22 -8.39 -8.72 10.24
N THR A 23 -9.48 -9.22 9.65
CA THR A 23 -9.67 -9.22 8.19
C THR A 23 -9.48 -7.83 7.59
N GLU A 24 -9.82 -6.78 8.35
CA GLU A 24 -9.53 -5.38 8.04
C GLU A 24 -8.04 -5.16 7.79
N THR A 25 -7.20 -5.43 8.79
CA THR A 25 -5.74 -5.24 8.71
C THR A 25 -5.12 -6.01 7.55
N LEU A 26 -5.55 -7.24 7.31
CA LEU A 26 -5.11 -8.05 6.18
C LEU A 26 -5.47 -7.40 4.83
N THR A 27 -6.73 -7.00 4.67
CA THR A 27 -7.24 -6.38 3.44
C THR A 27 -6.47 -5.11 3.13
N GLN A 28 -6.28 -4.24 4.12
CA GLN A 28 -5.55 -2.99 3.93
C GLN A 28 -4.07 -3.22 3.60
N THR A 29 -3.44 -4.23 4.20
CA THR A 29 -2.03 -4.55 3.93
C THR A 29 -1.82 -5.00 2.49
N VAL A 30 -2.67 -5.91 2.00
CA VAL A 30 -2.58 -6.40 0.63
C VAL A 30 -2.84 -5.26 -0.36
N ILE A 31 -3.84 -4.42 -0.11
CA ILE A 31 -4.13 -3.27 -0.98
C ILE A 31 -2.98 -2.26 -0.97
N ALA A 32 -2.38 -1.96 0.19
CA ALA A 32 -1.21 -1.09 0.27
C ALA A 32 -0.05 -1.65 -0.57
N PHE A 33 0.25 -2.94 -0.47
CA PHE A 33 1.30 -3.54 -1.30
C PHE A 33 0.95 -3.62 -2.78
N ALA A 34 -0.32 -3.80 -3.13
CA ALA A 34 -0.76 -3.72 -4.53
C ALA A 34 -0.55 -2.31 -5.09
N ILE A 35 -0.90 -1.27 -4.32
CA ILE A 35 -0.62 0.13 -4.70
C ILE A 35 0.88 0.33 -4.94
N PHE A 36 1.74 -0.15 -4.03
CA PHE A 36 3.18 -0.01 -4.19
C PHE A 36 3.75 -0.84 -5.35
N ASP A 37 3.26 -2.05 -5.60
CA ASP A 37 3.64 -2.82 -6.81
C ASP A 37 3.20 -2.12 -8.10
N GLY A 38 2.06 -1.45 -8.10
CA GLY A 38 1.64 -0.64 -9.25
C GLY A 38 2.60 0.51 -9.51
N LEU A 39 3.09 1.17 -8.46
CA LEU A 39 4.14 2.18 -8.61
C LEU A 39 5.46 1.60 -9.11
N LEU A 40 5.82 0.40 -8.64
CA LEU A 40 7.00 -0.31 -9.16
C LEU A 40 6.84 -0.61 -10.66
N ASP A 41 5.65 -1.03 -11.11
CA ASP A 41 5.32 -1.22 -12.54
C ASP A 41 5.56 0.08 -13.32
N ALA A 42 5.11 1.22 -12.79
CA ALA A 42 5.30 2.52 -13.43
C ALA A 42 6.78 2.91 -13.56
N VAL A 43 7.59 2.67 -12.51
CA VAL A 43 9.04 2.94 -12.55
C VAL A 43 9.75 1.99 -13.52
N GLU A 44 9.42 0.70 -13.50
CA GLU A 44 9.99 -0.29 -14.41
C GLU A 44 9.67 0.06 -15.87
N TRP A 45 8.44 0.47 -16.18
CA TRP A 45 8.06 0.91 -17.53
C TRP A 45 8.79 2.20 -17.93
N ALA A 46 8.89 3.17 -17.01
CA ALA A 46 9.63 4.40 -17.27
C ALA A 46 11.12 4.12 -17.59
N ASN A 47 11.75 3.18 -16.89
CA ASN A 47 13.12 2.75 -17.16
C ASN A 47 13.27 2.09 -18.54
N ASP A 48 12.24 1.37 -18.99
CA ASP A 48 12.17 0.78 -20.33
C ASP A 48 11.81 1.82 -21.42
N GLY A 49 11.66 3.10 -21.06
CA GLY A 49 11.27 4.17 -21.99
C GLY A 49 9.79 4.14 -22.38
N ILE A 50 8.96 3.42 -21.64
CA ILE A 50 7.51 3.30 -21.84
C ILE A 50 6.81 4.30 -20.93
N ALA A 51 5.91 5.11 -21.52
CA ALA A 51 5.09 6.01 -20.73
C ALA A 51 4.16 5.21 -19.81
N ALA A 52 4.19 5.53 -18.51
CA ALA A 52 3.33 4.94 -17.50
C ALA A 52 2.51 6.03 -16.81
N ASP A 53 1.25 5.71 -16.53
CA ASP A 53 0.37 6.51 -15.68
C ASP A 53 0.33 5.83 -14.31
N GLU A 54 0.85 6.48 -13.27
CA GLU A 54 0.96 5.92 -11.92
C GLU A 54 -0.39 5.47 -11.35
N PRO A 55 -1.49 6.27 -11.41
CA PRO A 55 -2.80 5.81 -10.96
C PRO A 55 -3.29 4.56 -11.69
N ALA A 56 -3.11 4.50 -13.02
CA ALA A 56 -3.47 3.32 -13.80
C ALA A 56 -2.65 2.10 -13.39
N CYS A 57 -1.35 2.25 -13.12
CA CYS A 57 -0.53 1.12 -12.69
C CYS A 57 -0.91 0.62 -11.28
N MET A 58 -1.21 1.53 -10.34
CA MET A 58 -1.79 1.18 -9.04
C MET A 58 -3.10 0.39 -9.23
N TRP A 59 -4.00 0.88 -10.09
CA TRP A 59 -5.26 0.21 -10.36
C TRP A 59 -5.06 -1.19 -10.97
N LEU A 60 -4.23 -1.32 -12.02
CA LEU A 60 -3.91 -2.61 -12.62
C LEU A 60 -3.35 -3.60 -11.60
N SER A 61 -2.49 -3.15 -10.69
CA SER A 61 -1.99 -4.00 -9.61
C SER A 61 -3.08 -4.42 -8.63
N THR A 62 -3.98 -3.51 -8.24
CA THR A 62 -5.14 -3.89 -7.41
C THR A 62 -6.10 -4.84 -8.13
N LEU A 63 -6.21 -4.78 -9.47
CA LEU A 63 -6.94 -5.78 -10.26
C LEU A 63 -6.25 -7.15 -10.26
N ARG A 64 -4.92 -7.23 -10.14
CA ARG A 64 -4.20 -8.51 -9.94
C ARG A 64 -4.60 -9.16 -8.61
N TRP A 65 -4.77 -8.35 -7.55
CA TRP A 65 -5.31 -8.83 -6.28
C TRP A 65 -6.75 -9.33 -6.41
N VAL A 66 -7.63 -8.56 -7.07
CA VAL A 66 -9.02 -8.99 -7.35
C VAL A 66 -9.04 -10.30 -8.13
N ARG A 67 -8.19 -10.44 -9.16
CA ARG A 67 -8.04 -11.69 -9.93
C ARG A 67 -7.55 -12.86 -9.06
N ALA A 68 -6.66 -12.62 -8.10
CA ALA A 68 -6.21 -13.67 -7.18
C ALA A 68 -7.33 -14.14 -6.22
N LEU A 69 -8.24 -13.23 -5.83
CA LEU A 69 -9.41 -13.55 -5.02
C LEU A 69 -10.49 -14.27 -5.81
N ASP A 70 -10.85 -13.74 -6.97
CA ASP A 70 -12.06 -14.10 -7.72
C ASP A 70 -11.78 -15.06 -8.88
N GLY A 71 -10.53 -15.24 -9.26
CA GLY A 71 -10.10 -16.04 -10.42
C GLY A 71 -10.11 -15.29 -11.75
N SER A 72 -10.72 -14.10 -11.80
CA SER A 72 -10.74 -13.21 -12.97
C SER A 72 -10.84 -11.75 -12.54
N VAL A 73 -10.50 -10.83 -13.43
CA VAL A 73 -10.84 -9.41 -13.24
C VAL A 73 -12.34 -9.17 -13.47
N PRO A 74 -12.91 -8.05 -12.99
CA PRO A 74 -14.30 -7.70 -13.26
C PRO A 74 -14.59 -7.58 -14.76
N ALA A 75 -15.79 -7.99 -15.17
CA ALA A 75 -16.20 -7.89 -16.58
C ALA A 75 -16.18 -6.43 -17.05
N GLY A 76 -15.38 -6.14 -18.08
CA GLY A 76 -15.19 -4.78 -18.62
C GLY A 76 -13.98 -4.04 -18.05
N ALA A 77 -13.33 -4.55 -17.01
CA ALA A 77 -12.03 -4.06 -16.56
C ALA A 77 -10.92 -4.47 -17.55
N PRO A 78 -9.82 -3.70 -17.66
CA PRO A 78 -8.64 -4.14 -18.40
C PRO A 78 -7.99 -5.34 -17.71
N GLU A 79 -7.41 -6.24 -18.52
CA GLU A 79 -6.61 -7.34 -17.99
C GLU A 79 -5.20 -6.82 -17.63
N PRO A 80 -4.77 -6.89 -16.36
CA PRO A 80 -3.46 -6.41 -15.97
C PRO A 80 -2.37 -7.37 -16.52
N PRO A 81 -1.26 -6.82 -17.07
CA PRO A 81 -0.12 -7.63 -17.49
C PRO A 81 0.37 -8.52 -16.35
N THR A 82 0.78 -9.74 -16.69
CA THR A 82 1.29 -10.70 -15.69
C THR A 82 2.56 -10.17 -15.03
N ARG A 83 2.68 -10.34 -13.72
CA ARG A 83 3.86 -9.94 -12.93
C ARG A 83 4.27 -11.04 -11.97
N TRP A 84 5.51 -10.96 -11.49
CA TRP A 84 6.01 -11.84 -10.44
C TRP A 84 5.16 -11.74 -9.15
N THR A 85 4.52 -10.59 -8.90
CA THR A 85 3.63 -10.34 -7.76
C THR A 85 2.34 -11.15 -7.81
N ASP A 86 1.91 -11.61 -8.99
CA ASP A 86 0.72 -12.47 -9.15
C ASP A 86 0.83 -13.75 -8.30
N ALA A 87 2.04 -14.32 -8.21
CA ALA A 87 2.29 -15.51 -7.40
C ALA A 87 2.11 -15.24 -5.90
N HIS A 88 2.49 -14.06 -5.41
CA HIS A 88 2.33 -13.65 -4.02
C HIS A 88 0.86 -13.38 -3.69
N PHE A 89 0.14 -12.64 -4.53
CA PHE A 89 -1.30 -12.44 -4.36
C PHE A 89 -2.06 -13.76 -4.36
N THR A 90 -1.72 -14.67 -5.28
CA THR A 90 -2.31 -16.01 -5.33
C THR A 90 -1.99 -16.83 -4.08
N ALA A 91 -0.75 -16.76 -3.56
CA ALA A 91 -0.36 -17.44 -2.33
C ALA A 91 -1.14 -16.94 -1.12
N VAL A 92 -1.26 -15.61 -0.96
CA VAL A 92 -2.07 -14.98 0.09
C VAL A 92 -3.52 -15.42 -0.04
N ALA A 93 -4.13 -15.31 -1.23
CA ALA A 93 -5.52 -15.71 -1.45
C ALA A 93 -5.76 -17.20 -1.11
N ARG A 94 -4.83 -18.09 -1.46
CA ARG A 94 -4.91 -19.53 -1.15
C ARG A 94 -4.74 -19.85 0.33
N ALA A 95 -4.02 -19.01 1.07
CA ALA A 95 -3.79 -19.19 2.50
C ALA A 95 -5.00 -18.76 3.36
N LEU A 96 -5.94 -17.99 2.81
CA LEU A 96 -7.15 -17.57 3.51
C LEU A 96 -8.05 -18.76 3.86
N THR A 97 -8.53 -18.78 5.11
CA THR A 97 -9.69 -19.61 5.48
C THR A 97 -10.95 -19.18 4.72
N PRO A 98 -11.98 -20.04 4.58
CA PRO A 98 -13.24 -19.66 3.94
C PRO A 98 -13.86 -18.39 4.55
N GLU A 99 -13.86 -18.26 5.87
CA GLU A 99 -14.41 -17.11 6.59
C GLU A 99 -13.63 -15.84 6.29
N GLN A 100 -12.30 -15.90 6.32
CA GLN A 100 -11.45 -14.77 5.94
C GLN A 100 -11.65 -14.37 4.48
N ARG A 101 -11.74 -15.35 3.57
CA ARG A 101 -11.97 -15.09 2.14
C ARG A 101 -13.28 -14.36 1.91
N THR A 102 -14.37 -14.77 2.57
CA THR A 102 -15.66 -14.08 2.51
C THR A 102 -15.52 -12.65 3.05
N ALA A 103 -14.95 -12.47 4.24
CA ALA A 103 -14.80 -11.16 4.84
C ALA A 103 -13.89 -10.20 4.05
N VAL A 104 -12.79 -10.70 3.45
CA VAL A 104 -11.92 -9.93 2.53
C VAL A 104 -12.68 -9.56 1.27
N SER A 105 -13.48 -10.49 0.74
CA SER A 105 -14.25 -10.28 -0.50
C SER A 105 -15.36 -9.26 -0.29
N GLU A 106 -16.04 -9.29 0.85
CA GLU A 106 -17.14 -8.37 1.17
C GLU A 106 -16.64 -7.03 1.72
N HIS A 107 -15.34 -6.90 1.99
CA HIS A 107 -14.75 -5.66 2.48
C HIS A 107 -15.06 -4.48 1.52
N PRO A 108 -15.49 -3.31 2.02
CA PRO A 108 -15.91 -2.18 1.18
C PRO A 108 -14.91 -1.76 0.11
N ASP A 109 -13.63 -1.83 0.43
CA ASP A 109 -12.56 -1.50 -0.51
C ASP A 109 -12.38 -2.55 -1.61
N THR A 110 -12.42 -3.84 -1.27
CA THR A 110 -12.37 -4.92 -2.27
C THR A 110 -13.58 -4.85 -3.20
N VAL A 111 -14.77 -4.58 -2.65
CA VAL A 111 -15.99 -4.36 -3.43
C VAL A 111 -15.83 -3.15 -4.37
N SER A 112 -15.22 -2.06 -3.91
CA SER A 112 -14.95 -0.88 -4.75
C SER A 112 -14.00 -1.18 -5.91
N LEU A 113 -12.96 -1.99 -5.66
CA LEU A 113 -11.99 -2.41 -6.69
C LEU A 113 -12.60 -3.34 -7.75
N ARG A 114 -13.77 -3.93 -7.50
CA ARG A 114 -14.51 -4.71 -8.50
C ARG A 114 -15.26 -3.84 -9.52
N ASN A 115 -15.16 -2.52 -9.45
CA ASN A 115 -15.68 -1.67 -10.50
C ASN A 115 -14.85 -1.86 -11.80
N PRO A 116 -15.50 -2.05 -12.96
CA PRO A 116 -14.76 -2.19 -14.22
C PRO A 116 -14.07 -0.90 -14.69
N GLU A 117 -14.43 0.24 -14.10
CA GLU A 117 -13.81 1.53 -14.39
C GLU A 117 -12.92 1.98 -13.24
N MET A 118 -11.76 2.55 -13.59
CA MET A 118 -10.86 3.15 -12.61
C MET A 118 -11.54 4.35 -11.93
N SER A 119 -11.62 4.31 -10.60
CA SER A 119 -11.95 5.48 -9.80
C SER A 119 -10.82 6.51 -9.87
N ILE A 120 -11.18 7.75 -10.13
CA ILE A 120 -10.28 8.91 -10.07
C ILE A 120 -10.90 9.99 -9.18
N PRO A 121 -10.12 10.94 -8.64
CA PRO A 121 -10.65 11.93 -7.69
C PRO A 121 -11.86 12.72 -8.21
N SER A 122 -11.88 13.04 -9.52
CA SER A 122 -12.98 13.76 -10.18
C SER A 122 -14.17 12.88 -10.55
N ARG A 123 -14.03 11.55 -10.50
CA ARG A 123 -15.04 10.58 -10.93
C ARG A 123 -14.90 9.28 -10.11
N PRO A 124 -15.28 9.27 -8.82
CA PRO A 124 -15.09 8.11 -7.97
C PRO A 124 -16.11 7.00 -8.25
N PHE A 125 -15.66 5.73 -8.25
CA PHE A 125 -16.51 4.54 -8.44
C PHE A 125 -16.77 3.69 -7.19
N GLY A 126 -16.15 4.01 -6.06
CA GLY A 126 -16.33 3.26 -4.81
C GLY A 126 -17.77 3.22 -4.28
N ILE A 127 -18.06 2.28 -3.39
CA ILE A 127 -19.35 2.19 -2.68
C ILE A 127 -19.52 3.27 -1.60
N ARG A 128 -18.43 3.93 -1.19
CA ARG A 128 -18.45 5.09 -0.28
C ARG A 128 -18.61 6.40 -1.07
N ARG A 129 -19.76 6.57 -1.73
CA ARG A 129 -20.08 7.72 -2.58
C ARG A 129 -21.09 8.67 -1.92
N GLY A 130 -20.69 9.93 -1.73
CA GLY A 130 -21.57 11.05 -1.37
C GLY A 130 -20.99 11.98 -0.30
N PRO A 131 -21.50 13.21 -0.15
CA PRO A 131 -21.15 14.12 0.95
C PRO A 131 -21.51 13.56 2.35
N GLU A 132 -22.30 12.48 2.40
CA GLU A 132 -22.65 11.74 3.62
C GLU A 132 -21.76 10.52 3.89
N ALA A 133 -20.86 10.17 2.96
CA ALA A 133 -19.75 9.26 3.24
C ALA A 133 -18.74 10.02 4.11
N ASN A 134 -19.12 10.21 5.37
CA ASN A 134 -18.28 10.84 6.37
C ASN A 134 -16.99 10.03 6.50
N TYR A 135 -15.89 10.75 6.62
CA TYR A 135 -14.65 10.19 7.11
C TYR A 135 -14.88 9.68 8.53
N ALA A 136 -15.08 8.37 8.67
CA ALA A 136 -15.19 7.70 9.96
C ALA A 136 -13.77 7.34 10.46
N ASN A 137 -13.61 7.23 11.78
CA ASN A 137 -12.32 6.85 12.39
C ASN A 137 -11.78 5.51 11.86
N ASP A 138 -12.64 4.60 11.42
CA ASP A 138 -12.21 3.33 10.83
C ASP A 138 -11.60 3.55 9.43
N ASP A 139 -12.16 4.45 8.61
CA ASP A 139 -11.63 4.80 7.28
C ASP A 139 -10.26 5.51 7.37
N ALA A 140 -10.03 6.23 8.47
CA ALA A 140 -8.74 6.85 8.79
C ALA A 140 -7.59 5.85 8.82
N ALA A 141 -7.74 4.80 9.61
CA ALA A 141 -6.70 3.80 9.79
C ALA A 141 -6.39 3.05 8.48
N GLN A 142 -7.43 2.82 7.67
CA GLN A 142 -7.35 2.17 6.36
C GLN A 142 -6.53 2.98 5.36
N LEU A 143 -6.88 4.27 5.22
CA LEU A 143 -6.18 5.19 4.31
C LEU A 143 -4.76 5.48 4.75
N ALA A 144 -4.51 5.49 6.06
CA ALA A 144 -3.18 5.72 6.58
C ALA A 144 -2.20 4.64 6.11
N LEU A 145 -2.55 3.35 6.23
CA LEU A 145 -1.65 2.24 5.84
C LEU A 145 -1.25 2.31 4.36
N ARG A 146 -2.19 2.68 3.49
CA ARG A 146 -1.93 2.87 2.04
C ARG A 146 -1.09 4.11 1.77
N SER A 147 -1.27 5.16 2.56
CA SER A 147 -0.47 6.37 2.43
C SER A 147 0.96 6.16 2.95
N PHE A 148 1.12 5.28 3.94
CA PHE A 148 2.42 4.93 4.51
C PHE A 148 3.32 4.18 3.55
N VAL A 149 2.81 3.23 2.78
CA VAL A 149 3.66 2.48 1.84
C VAL A 149 4.25 3.41 0.75
N LEU A 150 3.57 4.52 0.44
CA LEU A 150 4.08 5.56 -0.46
C LEU A 150 5.27 6.33 0.15
N ALA A 151 5.42 6.33 1.47
CA ALA A 151 6.58 6.94 2.12
C ALA A 151 7.90 6.23 1.79
N LEU A 152 7.84 4.98 1.30
CA LEU A 152 9.02 4.23 0.87
C LEU A 152 9.64 4.80 -0.42
N LEU A 153 8.95 5.69 -1.13
CA LEU A 153 9.47 6.39 -2.30
C LEU A 153 10.57 7.38 -1.86
N PRO A 154 11.85 7.17 -2.22
CA PRO A 154 12.91 8.13 -1.90
C PRO A 154 12.69 9.43 -2.68
N ASP A 155 13.12 10.55 -2.11
CA ASP A 155 13.14 11.87 -2.76
C ASP A 155 11.79 12.37 -3.32
N GLY A 156 10.68 11.82 -2.83
CA GLY A 156 9.35 12.29 -3.17
C GLY A 156 9.11 13.71 -2.66
N ASP A 157 9.05 14.69 -3.55
CA ASP A 157 8.64 16.03 -3.14
C ASP A 157 7.18 16.02 -2.62
N GLY A 158 6.84 16.99 -1.78
CA GLY A 158 5.51 17.04 -1.15
C GLY A 158 4.36 17.07 -2.16
N SER A 159 4.58 17.59 -3.38
CA SER A 159 3.57 17.65 -4.43
C SER A 159 3.33 16.27 -5.05
N LEU A 160 4.38 15.49 -5.29
CA LEU A 160 4.29 14.11 -5.76
C LEU A 160 3.57 13.24 -4.74
N MET A 161 3.98 13.28 -3.47
CA MET A 161 3.33 12.50 -2.41
C MET A 161 1.85 12.86 -2.25
N THR A 162 1.52 14.15 -2.33
CA THR A 162 0.13 14.62 -2.32
C THR A 162 -0.68 14.06 -3.49
N ARG A 163 -0.11 14.00 -4.71
CA ARG A 163 -0.80 13.42 -5.86
C ARG A 163 -0.98 11.91 -5.71
N LEU A 164 0.09 11.18 -5.45
CA LEU A 164 0.05 9.71 -5.35
C LEU A 164 -0.88 9.24 -4.22
N ALA A 165 -0.86 9.89 -3.06
CA ALA A 165 -1.74 9.52 -1.96
C ALA A 165 -3.21 9.80 -2.25
N ARG A 166 -3.51 10.91 -2.96
CA ARG A 166 -4.87 11.21 -3.42
C ARG A 166 -5.37 10.17 -4.41
N ASP A 167 -4.54 9.83 -5.40
CA ASP A 167 -4.90 8.89 -6.46
C ASP A 167 -5.09 7.48 -5.90
N ALA A 168 -4.21 7.04 -5.00
CA ALA A 168 -4.34 5.78 -4.28
C ALA A 168 -5.63 5.71 -3.43
N ALA A 169 -6.00 6.80 -2.75
CA ALA A 169 -7.25 6.87 -1.98
C ALA A 169 -8.48 6.80 -2.90
N ALA A 170 -8.43 7.49 -4.04
CA ALA A 170 -9.51 7.54 -5.01
C ALA A 170 -9.91 6.17 -5.56
N LEU A 171 -8.99 5.19 -5.60
CA LEU A 171 -9.29 3.83 -6.07
C LEU A 171 -10.49 3.20 -5.33
N THR A 172 -10.69 3.52 -4.05
CA THR A 172 -11.79 2.93 -3.26
C THR A 172 -12.67 3.94 -2.51
N HIS A 173 -12.21 5.18 -2.34
CA HIS A 173 -12.94 6.24 -1.63
C HIS A 173 -13.41 7.33 -2.58
N GLY A 174 -14.55 7.97 -2.27
CA GLY A 174 -15.12 9.04 -3.08
C GLY A 174 -15.25 10.40 -2.40
N ALA A 175 -14.96 10.47 -1.09
CA ALA A 175 -15.14 11.68 -0.29
C ALA A 175 -13.87 12.55 -0.28
N GLU A 176 -14.02 13.86 -0.45
CA GLU A 176 -12.89 14.81 -0.45
C GLU A 176 -12.10 14.78 0.88
N ALA A 177 -12.78 14.54 2.01
CA ALA A 177 -12.12 14.38 3.31
C ALA A 177 -11.15 13.18 3.35
N SER A 178 -11.50 12.06 2.69
CA SER A 178 -10.62 10.89 2.56
C SER A 178 -9.36 11.23 1.75
N TYR A 179 -9.51 12.02 0.69
CA TYR A 179 -8.39 12.46 -0.14
C TYR A 179 -7.45 13.37 0.64
N GLN A 180 -7.98 14.40 1.30
CA GLN A 180 -7.20 15.34 2.10
C GLN A 180 -6.45 14.64 3.22
N TYR A 181 -7.09 13.66 3.86
CA TYR A 181 -6.45 12.86 4.88
C TYR A 181 -5.29 12.03 4.31
N ALA A 182 -5.51 11.28 3.23
CA ALA A 182 -4.46 10.46 2.61
C ALA A 182 -3.27 11.32 2.17
N GLN A 183 -3.53 12.50 1.60
CA GLN A 183 -2.51 13.50 1.23
C GLN A 183 -1.67 13.93 2.43
N GLY A 184 -2.32 14.32 3.52
CA GLY A 184 -1.64 14.72 4.75
C GLY A 184 -0.76 13.61 5.32
N VAL A 185 -1.29 12.38 5.39
CA VAL A 185 -0.53 11.23 5.88
C VAL A 185 0.64 10.88 4.94
N GLY A 186 0.43 10.87 3.63
CA GLY A 186 1.49 10.53 2.67
C GLY A 186 2.68 11.49 2.74
N VAL A 187 2.42 12.80 2.79
CA VAL A 187 3.46 13.82 2.94
C VAL A 187 4.15 13.69 4.30
N TRP A 188 3.38 13.58 5.38
CA TRP A 188 3.92 13.43 6.73
C TRP A 188 4.80 12.18 6.87
N ALA A 189 4.33 11.05 6.35
CA ALA A 189 5.02 9.78 6.40
C ALA A 189 6.33 9.83 5.60
N ASN A 190 6.31 10.38 4.38
CA ASN A 190 7.52 10.50 3.55
C ASN A 190 8.58 11.37 4.23
N LYS A 191 8.19 12.53 4.77
CA LYS A 191 9.09 13.40 5.55
C LYS A 191 9.68 12.71 6.78
N SER A 192 8.84 11.97 7.48
CA SER A 192 9.24 11.23 8.68
C SER A 192 10.20 10.08 8.36
N PHE A 193 10.08 9.50 7.16
CA PHE A 193 10.89 8.37 6.72
C PHE A 193 12.26 8.83 6.17
N TRP A 194 12.28 9.96 5.45
CA TRP A 194 13.47 10.54 4.80
C TRP A 194 13.85 11.93 5.36
N PRO A 195 14.06 12.10 6.68
CA PRO A 195 14.34 13.42 7.26
C PRO A 195 15.61 14.06 6.67
N GLU A 196 16.61 13.24 6.31
CA GLU A 196 17.85 13.70 5.67
C GLU A 196 17.63 14.32 4.27
N VAL A 197 16.65 13.83 3.51
CA VAL A 197 16.33 14.31 2.17
C VAL A 197 15.64 15.66 2.24
N HIS A 198 14.73 15.82 3.21
CA HIS A 198 13.94 17.04 3.38
C HIS A 198 14.68 18.14 4.15
N GLY A 199 15.93 17.89 4.60
CA GLY A 199 16.72 18.86 5.35
C GLY A 199 16.11 19.24 6.70
N GLN A 200 15.27 18.37 7.27
CA GLN A 200 14.53 18.60 8.52
C GLN A 200 15.03 17.67 9.63
N ALA A 201 15.01 18.15 10.87
CA ALA A 201 15.14 17.24 12.01
C ALA A 201 13.89 16.35 12.09
N ALA A 202 14.02 15.07 12.47
CA ALA A 202 12.88 14.14 12.59
C ALA A 202 11.76 14.64 13.53
N SER A 203 12.07 15.62 14.41
CA SER A 203 11.13 16.32 15.29
C SER A 203 10.28 17.40 14.60
N GLU A 204 10.58 17.79 13.36
CA GLU A 204 9.93 18.89 12.62
C GLU A 204 8.87 18.41 11.62
N ALA A 205 8.61 17.10 11.54
CA ALA A 205 7.56 16.53 10.68
C ALA A 205 6.15 17.02 11.03
N GLY A 206 5.97 17.75 12.15
CA GLY A 206 4.68 18.19 12.66
C GLY A 206 3.94 17.07 13.38
N ASP A 207 2.92 17.45 14.12
CA ASP A 207 2.02 16.49 14.77
C ASP A 207 1.30 15.66 13.70
N ILE A 208 1.10 14.38 14.02
CA ILE A 208 0.30 13.47 13.22
C ILE A 208 -1.06 14.16 12.95
N PRO A 209 -1.59 14.18 11.70
CA PRO A 209 -2.81 14.92 11.38
C PRO A 209 -4.10 14.57 12.15
N LEU A 210 -4.08 13.70 13.16
CA LEU A 210 -5.11 13.42 14.17
C LEU A 210 -4.52 12.49 15.26
N GLU A 211 -5.24 12.24 16.36
CA GLU A 211 -4.94 11.12 17.27
C GLU A 211 -5.15 9.79 16.54
N LEU A 212 -4.19 9.45 15.68
CA LEU A 212 -4.09 8.17 15.03
C LEU A 212 -3.67 7.19 16.13
N GLY A 213 -4.62 6.35 16.56
CA GLY A 213 -4.48 5.48 17.72
C GLY A 213 -3.25 4.56 17.69
N SER A 214 -3.11 3.73 18.73
CA SER A 214 -1.94 2.86 18.96
C SER A 214 -1.49 2.00 17.77
N SER A 215 -2.40 1.67 16.84
CA SER A 215 -2.13 0.93 15.59
C SER A 215 -1.18 1.66 14.64
N LEU A 216 -1.16 2.99 14.65
CA LEU A 216 -0.39 3.82 13.73
C LEU A 216 0.99 4.19 14.28
N THR A 217 1.11 4.33 15.60
CA THR A 217 2.41 4.34 16.29
C THR A 217 3.17 3.05 16.01
N GLN A 218 2.47 1.92 16.00
CA GLN A 218 3.03 0.63 15.61
C GLN A 218 3.42 0.62 14.12
N ALA A 219 2.58 1.12 13.21
CA ALA A 219 2.92 1.23 11.79
C ALA A 219 4.15 2.14 11.53
N THR A 220 4.23 3.29 12.20
CA THR A 220 5.35 4.24 12.12
C THR A 220 6.64 3.64 12.67
N ALA A 221 6.58 2.97 13.82
CA ALA A 221 7.73 2.25 14.39
C ALA A 221 8.18 1.11 13.48
N ALA A 222 7.23 0.40 12.88
CA ALA A 222 7.49 -0.70 11.99
C ALA A 222 8.11 -0.25 10.65
N LEU A 223 7.69 0.89 10.12
CA LEU A 223 8.31 1.52 8.93
C LEU A 223 9.72 2.02 9.23
N LYS A 224 9.96 2.65 10.40
CA LYS A 224 11.33 2.96 10.84
C LYS A 224 12.22 1.72 10.90
N ASN A 225 11.65 0.57 11.23
CA ASN A 225 12.36 -0.71 11.21
C ASN A 225 12.50 -1.31 9.80
N LEU A 226 11.70 -0.93 8.79
CA LEU A 226 11.96 -1.30 7.38
C LEU A 226 13.26 -0.66 6.85
N ARG A 227 13.77 0.38 7.52
CA ARG A 227 15.02 1.08 7.19
C ARG A 227 16.29 0.40 7.74
N ASP A 228 16.23 -0.34 8.86
CA ASP A 228 17.37 -1.06 9.48
C ASP A 228 16.95 -2.36 10.19
N PRO A 229 17.27 -3.56 9.68
CA PRO A 229 16.44 -4.69 10.09
C PRO A 229 17.12 -6.06 10.43
N SER A 230 18.37 -6.00 10.91
CA SER A 230 19.33 -7.12 11.08
C SER A 230 19.08 -8.26 12.09
N GLY A 231 17.86 -8.56 12.56
CA GLY A 231 17.73 -9.39 13.77
C GLY A 231 16.53 -10.31 14.04
N VAL A 232 15.79 -10.85 13.06
CA VAL A 232 14.46 -11.45 13.40
C VAL A 232 14.20 -12.88 12.92
N VAL A 233 13.44 -13.61 13.75
CA VAL A 233 13.01 -15.01 13.61
C VAL A 233 11.51 -15.05 13.29
N VAL A 234 11.14 -15.78 12.23
CA VAL A 234 9.75 -15.95 11.77
C VAL A 234 8.98 -16.97 12.63
N PRO A 235 7.75 -16.67 13.08
CA PRO A 235 6.83 -17.68 13.59
C PRO A 235 6.34 -18.59 12.44
N LYS A 236 6.57 -19.90 12.56
CA LYS A 236 6.26 -20.90 11.51
C LYS A 236 4.77 -21.21 11.31
N ASN A 237 3.86 -20.53 11.99
CA ASN A 237 2.51 -21.02 12.26
C ASN A 237 1.38 -20.32 11.48
N ASP A 238 1.63 -19.35 10.60
CA ASP A 238 0.61 -18.78 9.72
C ASP A 238 1.13 -18.54 8.29
N ALA A 239 0.57 -19.29 7.34
CA ALA A 239 0.95 -19.28 5.93
C ALA A 239 0.66 -17.93 5.24
N THR A 240 -0.35 -17.19 5.69
CA THR A 240 -0.71 -15.88 5.15
C THR A 240 0.39 -14.87 5.44
N LEU A 241 0.93 -14.91 6.66
CA LEU A 241 1.94 -13.97 7.14
C LEU A 241 3.28 -14.24 6.48
N ALA A 242 3.64 -15.51 6.34
CA ALA A 242 4.83 -15.92 5.59
C ALA A 242 4.77 -15.42 4.13
N ALA A 243 3.61 -15.53 3.47
CA ALA A 243 3.44 -15.07 2.09
C ALA A 243 3.53 -13.54 1.96
N LEU A 244 2.89 -12.78 2.86
CA LEU A 244 2.98 -11.32 2.90
C LEU A 244 4.40 -10.83 3.18
N HIS A 245 5.11 -11.50 4.08
CA HIS A 245 6.49 -11.16 4.40
C HIS A 245 7.43 -11.34 3.21
N ALA A 246 7.36 -12.50 2.57
CA ALA A 246 8.15 -12.77 1.37
C ALA A 246 7.83 -11.76 0.25
N PHE A 247 6.56 -11.38 0.11
CA PHE A 247 6.15 -10.38 -0.87
C PHE A 247 6.80 -9.02 -0.61
N ALA A 248 6.74 -8.52 0.63
CA ALA A 248 7.31 -7.22 0.97
C ALA A 248 8.85 -7.18 0.80
N GLN A 249 9.55 -8.27 1.12
CA GLN A 249 11.00 -8.36 0.93
C GLN A 249 11.38 -8.27 -0.55
N GLU A 250 10.72 -9.04 -1.42
CA GLU A 250 11.02 -9.01 -2.86
C GLU A 250 10.63 -7.67 -3.49
N LEU A 251 9.52 -7.07 -3.03
CA LEU A 251 9.05 -5.76 -3.48
C LEU A 251 10.07 -4.67 -3.16
N ALA A 252 10.58 -4.64 -1.93
CA ALA A 252 11.64 -3.71 -1.52
C ALA A 252 12.93 -3.93 -2.32
N ALA A 253 13.34 -5.19 -2.50
CA ALA A 253 14.56 -5.51 -3.25
C ALA A 253 14.48 -5.09 -4.72
N ARG A 254 13.30 -5.21 -5.36
CA ARG A 254 13.07 -4.76 -6.74
C ARG A 254 12.99 -3.26 -6.86
N TRP A 255 12.34 -2.61 -5.90
CA TRP A 255 12.31 -1.16 -5.84
C TRP A 255 13.72 -0.57 -5.90
N VAL A 256 14.62 -1.03 -5.02
CA VAL A 256 16.03 -0.61 -5.02
C VAL A 256 16.68 -0.83 -6.37
N ARG A 257 16.49 -1.99 -7.01
CA ARG A 257 17.04 -2.27 -8.35
C ARG A 257 16.47 -1.39 -9.44
N ALA A 258 15.22 -0.97 -9.34
CA ALA A 258 14.57 -0.12 -10.35
C ALA A 258 14.97 1.36 -10.22
N THR A 259 15.48 1.78 -9.05
CA THR A 259 15.85 3.18 -8.80
C THR A 259 17.35 3.42 -8.69
N THR A 260 18.20 2.41 -8.93
CA THR A 260 19.67 2.50 -8.89
C THR A 260 20.28 2.17 -10.24
#